data_AF-A0A962IGX0-F1
#
_entry.id   AF-A0A962IGX0-F1
#
_cell.length_a   1.000
_cell.length_b   1.000
_cell.length_c   1.000
_cell.angle_alpha   90.00
_cell.angle_beta   90.00
_cell.angle_gamma   90.00
#
_symmetry.space_group_name_H-M   'P 1'
#
loop_
_entity.id
_entity.type
_entity.pdbx_description
1 polymer ?
#
loop_
_entity_poly.entity_id
_entity_poly.type
_entity_poly.pdbx_seq_one_letter_code
_entity_poly.pdbx_strand_id
1 'polypeptide(L)'
;MNPPILTFFNNKGGVGKTSLIYHLAWMFASLRKRVVVIDLDPQANLTAAFLDEDRIESIWDTPSPGSTIYECVKPLTGVGDIADPDMQS
;
A
#
# COMPACT_ATOMS: atom_id res chain seq x y z
N MET A 1 -13.64 2.82 -18.84
CA MET A 1 -13.99 1.53 -18.20
C MET A 1 -13.59 1.63 -16.74
N ASN A 2 -14.48 1.35 -15.78
CA ASN A 2 -14.16 1.46 -14.35
C ASN A 2 -13.59 0.11 -13.87
N PRO A 3 -12.37 0.05 -13.29
CA PRO A 3 -11.83 -1.20 -12.78
C PRO A 3 -12.65 -1.67 -11.56
N PRO A 4 -12.93 -2.99 -11.41
CA PRO A 4 -13.54 -3.51 -10.19
C PRO A 4 -12.64 -3.23 -8.98
N ILE A 5 -13.24 -2.81 -7.86
CA ILE A 5 -12.54 -2.56 -6.59
C ILE A 5 -13.00 -3.61 -5.58
N LEU A 6 -12.03 -4.31 -4.98
CA LEU A 6 -12.25 -5.33 -3.95
C LEU A 6 -11.57 -4.87 -2.67
N THR A 7 -12.35 -4.62 -1.61
CA THR A 7 -11.83 -4.17 -0.32
C THR A 7 -11.95 -5.28 0.71
N PHE A 8 -10.85 -5.58 1.39
CA PHE A 8 -10.80 -6.57 2.47
C PHE A 8 -10.58 -5.85 3.80
N PHE A 9 -11.55 -5.97 4.70
CA PHE A 9 -11.51 -5.31 6.00
C PHE A 9 -11.88 -6.29 7.11
N ASN A 10 -11.12 -6.31 8.21
CA ASN A 10 -11.49 -7.03 9.44
C ASN A 10 -10.72 -6.46 10.63
N ASN A 11 -11.45 -6.17 11.71
CA ASN A 11 -10.96 -5.66 12.99
C ASN A 11 -10.07 -6.63 13.78
N LYS A 12 -10.06 -7.93 13.42
CA LYS A 12 -9.20 -8.93 14.07
C LYS A 12 -7.92 -9.20 13.27
N GLY A 13 -6.77 -9.20 13.96
CA GLY A 13 -5.50 -9.67 13.42
C GLY A 13 -5.48 -11.20 13.20
N GLY A 14 -4.61 -11.68 12.32
CA GLY A 14 -4.37 -13.13 12.16
C GLY A 14 -5.48 -13.93 11.46
N VAL A 15 -6.42 -13.29 10.79
CA VAL A 15 -7.55 -13.96 10.09
C VAL A 15 -7.26 -14.31 8.62
N GLY A 16 -6.01 -14.19 8.18
CA GLY A 16 -5.60 -14.58 6.82
C GLY A 16 -5.87 -13.56 5.69
N LYS A 17 -6.28 -12.32 6.01
CA LYS A 17 -6.52 -11.26 5.00
C LYS A 17 -5.33 -11.07 4.05
N THR A 18 -4.15 -10.82 4.62
CA THR A 18 -2.91 -10.55 3.87
C THR A 18 -2.59 -11.69 2.90
N SER A 19 -2.59 -12.93 3.39
CA SER A 19 -2.34 -14.13 2.57
C SER A 19 -3.37 -14.27 1.45
N LEU A 20 -4.66 -14.04 1.75
CA LEU A 20 -5.72 -14.10 0.76
C LEU A 20 -5.54 -13.05 -0.35
N ILE A 21 -5.25 -11.80 0.02
CA ILE A 21 -5.06 -10.70 -0.94
C ILE A 21 -3.84 -10.99 -1.83
N TYR A 22 -2.72 -11.44 -1.24
CA TYR A 22 -1.51 -11.83 -1.97
C TYR A 22 -1.81 -12.90 -3.03
N HIS A 23 -2.46 -13.99 -2.65
CA HIS A 23 -2.80 -15.06 -3.58
C HIS A 23 -3.82 -14.64 -4.65
N LEU A 24 -4.83 -13.84 -4.29
CA LEU A 24 -5.80 -13.32 -5.27
C LEU A 24 -5.12 -12.45 -6.32
N ALA A 25 -4.21 -11.55 -5.90
CA ALA A 25 -3.46 -10.72 -6.83
C ALA A 25 -2.62 -11.57 -7.79
N TRP A 26 -1.93 -12.60 -7.27
CA TRP A 26 -1.15 -13.55 -8.08
C TRP A 26 -2.03 -14.33 -9.07
N MET A 27 -3.20 -14.80 -8.62
CA MET A 27 -4.16 -15.50 -9.49
C MET A 27 -4.69 -14.59 -10.60
N PHE A 28 -5.08 -13.36 -10.28
CA PHE A 28 -5.54 -12.40 -11.29
C PHE A 28 -4.43 -12.03 -12.28
N ALA A 29 -3.20 -11.85 -11.82
CA ALA A 29 -2.04 -11.63 -12.69
C ALA A 29 -1.80 -12.85 -13.63
N SER A 30 -1.92 -14.07 -13.11
CA SER A 30 -1.83 -15.31 -13.89
C SER A 30 -2.93 -15.43 -14.97
N LEU A 31 -4.10 -14.84 -14.71
CA LEU A 31 -5.18 -14.67 -15.69
C LEU A 31 -4.98 -13.46 -16.62
N ARG A 32 -3.75 -12.91 -16.69
CA ARG A 32 -3.36 -11.75 -17.49
C ARG A 32 -4.17 -10.48 -17.21
N LYS A 33 -4.68 -10.33 -15.99
CA LYS A 33 -5.29 -9.07 -15.55
C LYS A 33 -4.20 -8.13 -15.05
N ARG A 34 -4.33 -6.84 -15.34
CA ARG A 34 -3.55 -5.80 -14.67
C ARG A 34 -4.15 -5.61 -13.28
N VAL A 35 -3.36 -5.84 -12.25
CA VAL A 35 -3.77 -5.78 -10.85
C VAL A 35 -2.98 -4.67 -10.17
N VAL A 36 -3.66 -3.86 -9.39
CA VAL A 36 -3.03 -2.92 -8.45
C VAL A 36 -3.43 -3.36 -7.06
N VAL A 37 -2.44 -3.56 -6.19
CA VAL A 37 -2.64 -3.89 -4.79
C VAL A 37 -2.31 -2.65 -3.98
N ILE A 38 -3.19 -2.31 -3.04
CA ILE A 38 -3.04 -1.15 -2.15
C ILE A 38 -3.00 -1.69 -0.73
N ASP A 39 -1.89 -1.48 -0.03
CA ASP A 39 -1.72 -1.81 1.38
C ASP A 39 -1.95 -0.55 2.22
N LEU A 40 -3.02 -0.56 3.02
CA LEU A 40 -3.40 0.54 3.92
C LEU A 40 -3.35 0.10 5.39
N ASP A 41 -2.65 -1.01 5.69
CA ASP A 41 -2.38 -1.45 7.05
C ASP A 41 -1.04 -0.84 7.52
N PRO A 42 -0.99 -0.09 8.64
CA PRO A 42 0.25 0.45 9.18
C PRO A 42 1.35 -0.60 9.44
N GLN A 43 0.98 -1.88 9.60
CA GLN A 43 1.94 -2.97 9.76
C GLN A 43 2.64 -3.38 8.46
N ALA A 44 2.15 -2.92 7.30
CA ALA A 44 2.75 -3.15 5.98
C ALA A 44 3.02 -4.64 5.62
N ASN A 45 2.32 -5.58 6.26
CA ASN A 45 2.53 -7.02 6.08
C ASN A 45 2.29 -7.48 4.63
N LEU A 46 1.39 -6.80 3.90
CA LEU A 46 1.14 -7.14 2.51
C LEU A 46 2.28 -6.65 1.63
N THR A 47 2.77 -5.43 1.87
CA THR A 47 3.94 -4.87 1.20
C THR A 47 5.16 -5.78 1.35
N ALA A 48 5.48 -6.22 2.57
CA ALA A 48 6.58 -7.15 2.85
C ALA A 48 6.40 -8.54 2.23
N ALA A 49 5.16 -8.94 1.89
CA ALA A 49 4.92 -10.18 1.16
C ALA A 49 5.20 -10.04 -0.35
N PHE A 50 5.09 -8.83 -0.91
CA PHE A 50 5.30 -8.56 -2.34
C PHE A 50 6.73 -8.15 -2.70
N LEU A 51 7.40 -7.45 -1.79
CA LEU A 51 8.72 -6.84 -2.01
C LEU A 51 9.68 -7.36 -0.96
N ASP A 52 10.91 -7.67 -1.38
CA ASP A 52 12.01 -7.92 -0.45
C ASP A 52 12.41 -6.64 0.30
N GLU A 53 13.11 -6.83 1.42
CA GLU A 53 13.52 -5.75 2.33
C GLU A 53 14.41 -4.73 1.63
N ASP A 54 15.42 -5.19 0.87
CA ASP A 54 16.32 -4.32 0.08
C ASP A 54 15.53 -3.42 -0.88
N ARG A 55 14.49 -3.96 -1.52
CA ARG A 55 13.63 -3.19 -2.42
C ARG A 55 12.82 -2.15 -1.66
N ILE A 56 12.27 -2.51 -0.50
CA ILE A 56 11.52 -1.57 0.35
C ILE A 56 12.44 -0.44 0.79
N GLU A 57 13.62 -0.74 1.32
CA GLU A 57 14.63 0.25 1.73
C GLU A 57 14.98 1.18 0.57
N SER A 58 15.25 0.63 -0.62
CA SER A 58 15.61 1.44 -1.79
C SER A 58 14.53 2.46 -2.19
N ILE A 59 13.25 2.12 -2.01
CA ILE A 59 12.12 3.01 -2.32
C ILE A 59 12.05 4.16 -1.32
N TRP A 60 12.41 3.91 -0.05
CA TRP A 60 12.39 4.91 1.02
C TRP A 60 13.62 5.80 1.03
N ASP A 61 14.81 5.24 0.82
CA ASP A 61 16.09 5.95 0.90
C ASP A 61 16.34 6.80 -0.35
N THR A 62 15.93 6.30 -1.52
CA THR A 62 16.12 6.99 -2.81
C THR A 62 14.79 7.14 -3.54
N PRO A 63 13.85 7.93 -3.00
CA PRO A 63 12.52 8.08 -3.59
C PRO A 63 12.61 8.78 -4.95
N SER A 64 11.99 8.18 -5.97
CA SER A 64 11.73 8.84 -7.25
C SER A 64 10.34 9.49 -7.24
N PRO A 65 10.09 10.54 -8.03
CA PRO A 65 8.76 11.12 -8.16
C PRO A 65 7.70 10.04 -8.44
N GLY A 66 6.69 9.95 -7.58
CA GLY A 66 5.62 8.95 -7.68
C GLY A 66 5.96 7.53 -7.23
N SER A 67 7.10 7.30 -6.56
CA SER A 67 7.46 5.97 -6.02
C SER A 67 6.55 5.53 -4.87
N THR A 68 6.01 6.49 -4.11
CA THR A 68 5.12 6.25 -2.97
C THR A 68 3.92 7.21 -3.02
N ILE A 69 2.85 6.86 -2.30
CA ILE A 69 1.72 7.78 -2.08
C ILE A 69 2.22 9.08 -1.43
N TYR A 70 3.19 8.97 -0.52
CA TYR A 70 3.78 10.12 0.15
C TYR A 70 4.42 11.10 -0.83
N GLU A 71 5.26 10.63 -1.76
CA GLU A 71 5.88 11.52 -2.76
C GLU A 71 4.86 12.21 -3.68
N CYS A 72 3.70 11.59 -3.93
CA CYS A 72 2.62 12.21 -4.67
C CYS A 72 1.95 13.37 -3.90
N VAL A 73 1.85 13.27 -2.56
CA VAL A 73 1.21 14.30 -1.71
C VAL A 73 2.19 15.29 -1.11
N LYS A 74 3.48 14.98 -1.07
CA LYS A 74 4.56 15.84 -0.54
C LYS A 74 4.59 17.26 -1.10
N PRO A 75 4.33 17.52 -2.40
CA PRO A 75 4.22 18.91 -2.89
C PRO A 75 3.09 19.70 -2.22
N LEU A 76 2.05 19.02 -1.75
CA LEU A 76 0.92 19.60 -1.04
C LEU A 76 1.21 19.81 0.45
N THR A 77 2.27 19.19 1.01
CA THR A 77 2.59 19.35 2.43
C THR A 77 3.32 20.66 2.76
N GLY A 78 3.80 21.38 1.74
CA GLY A 78 4.47 22.68 1.92
C GLY A 78 3.56 23.90 1.75
N VAL A 79 2.31 23.73 1.30
CA VAL A 79 1.31 24.79 1.20
C VAL A 79 0.47 24.75 2.48
N GLY A 80 0.56 25.83 3.27
CA GLY A 80 -0.03 25.92 4.61
C GLY A 80 -1.51 25.60 4.61
N ASP A 81 -1.89 24.70 5.53
CA ASP A 81 -3.23 24.30 6.02
C ASP A 81 -3.22 22.85 6.54
N ILE A 82 -2.09 22.14 6.50
CA ILE A 82 -1.95 20.84 7.16
C ILE A 82 -1.78 21.04 8.67
N ALA A 83 -2.81 20.69 9.44
CA ALA A 83 -2.71 20.55 10.88
C ALA A 83 -1.87 19.32 11.23
N ASP A 84 -1.08 19.41 12.31
CA ASP A 84 -0.38 18.25 12.85
C ASP A 84 -1.38 17.12 13.18
N PRO A 85 -1.04 15.86 12.89
CA PRO A 85 -1.92 14.74 13.22
C PRO A 85 -2.08 14.62 14.74
N ASP A 86 -3.33 14.54 15.20
CA ASP A 86 -3.63 14.28 16.61
C ASP A 86 -3.27 12.82 16.92
N MET A 87 -2.10 12.63 17.54
CA MET A 87 -1.63 11.30 17.92
C MET A 87 -2.40 10.84 19.16
N GLN A 88 -3.24 9.81 19.00
CA GLN A 88 -3.89 9.19 20.15
C GLN A 88 -2.83 8.49 21.02
N SER A 89 -2.66 8.98 22.25
CA SER A 89 -1.85 8.38 23.31
C SER A 89 -2.56 7.23 24.02
#